data_AF-F2I0G8-F1
#
_entry.id   AF-F2I0G8-F1
#
_cell.length_a   1.000
_cell.length_b   1.000
_cell.length_c   1.000
_cell.angle_alpha   90.00
_cell.angle_beta   90.00
_cell.angle_gamma   90.00
#
_symmetry.space_group_name_H-M   'P 1'
#
loop_
_entity.id
_entity.type
_entity.pdbx_description
1 polymer ?
#
loop_
_entity_poly.entity_id
_entity_poly.type
_entity_poly.pdbx_seq_one_letter_code
_entity_poly.pdbx_strand_id
1 'polypeptide(L)'
;MAFKMKDIKELDSKIKDLSEKTRKVESEPSSNSSLGMAMKLSSEMVAAVFVASLIGYYLDKWLETEPFFLIFLFFLGAVTGILNVVRTSKMINKE
;
A
#
# COMPACT_ATOMS: atom_id res chain seq x y z
N MET A 1 42.81 -28.69 -3.81
CA MET A 1 42.49 -27.33 -3.32
C MET A 1 41.95 -26.42 -4.43
N ALA A 2 42.55 -26.43 -5.63
CA ALA A 2 42.12 -25.61 -6.77
C ALA A 2 40.68 -25.86 -7.26
N PHE A 3 40.15 -27.10 -7.15
CA PHE A 3 38.78 -27.43 -7.54
C PHE A 3 37.75 -26.71 -6.66
N LYS A 4 37.89 -26.81 -5.33
CA LYS A 4 37.01 -26.17 -4.33
C LYS A 4 36.98 -24.64 -4.45
N MET A 5 38.07 -24.02 -4.90
CA MET A 5 38.12 -22.56 -5.13
C MET A 5 37.35 -22.12 -6.37
N LYS A 6 37.14 -22.99 -7.37
CA LYS A 6 36.35 -22.67 -8.56
C LYS A 6 34.86 -22.67 -8.23
N ASP A 7 34.40 -23.67 -7.48
CA ASP A 7 33.00 -23.79 -7.07
C ASP A 7 32.55 -22.60 -6.21
N ILE A 8 33.39 -22.18 -5.26
CA ILE A 8 33.10 -21.03 -4.40
C ILE A 8 32.99 -19.72 -5.21
N LYS A 9 33.85 -19.55 -6.23
CA LYS A 9 33.80 -18.37 -7.10
C LYS A 9 32.56 -18.35 -8.02
N GLU A 10 32.11 -19.50 -8.49
CA GLU A 10 30.90 -19.62 -9.30
C GLU A 10 29.63 -19.38 -8.47
N LEU A 11 29.62 -19.84 -7.22
CA LEU A 11 28.53 -19.57 -6.28
C LEU A 11 28.46 -18.08 -5.95
N ASP A 12 29.60 -17.43 -5.66
CA ASP A 12 29.66 -15.99 -5.44
C ASP A 12 29.19 -15.20 -6.67
N SER A 13 29.57 -15.62 -7.89
CA SER A 13 29.12 -14.93 -9.10
C SER A 13 27.61 -15.08 -9.30
N LYS A 14 27.05 -16.27 -9.07
CA LYS A 14 25.59 -16.49 -9.15
C LYS A 14 24.84 -15.72 -8.08
N ILE A 15 25.34 -15.69 -6.84
CA ILE A 15 24.74 -14.89 -5.75
C ILE A 15 24.81 -13.41 -6.09
N LYS A 16 25.91 -12.94 -6.68
CA LYS A 16 26.07 -11.55 -7.09
C LYS A 16 25.13 -11.18 -8.23
N ASP A 17 24.99 -12.03 -9.25
CA ASP A 17 24.06 -11.82 -10.35
C ASP A 17 22.59 -11.85 -9.89
N LEU A 18 22.25 -12.77 -8.98
CA LEU A 18 20.91 -12.82 -8.37
C LEU A 18 20.67 -11.62 -7.46
N SER A 19 21.65 -11.22 -6.67
CA SER A 19 21.57 -10.01 -5.84
C SER A 19 21.47 -8.75 -6.69
N GLU A 20 22.16 -8.69 -7.83
CA GLU A 20 22.11 -7.56 -8.75
C GLU A 20 20.80 -7.56 -9.55
N LYS A 21 20.23 -8.72 -9.87
CA LYS A 21 18.92 -8.83 -10.50
C LYS A 21 17.78 -8.51 -9.54
N THR A 22 17.84 -8.98 -8.30
CA THR A 22 16.90 -8.59 -7.23
C THR A 22 17.06 -7.11 -6.90
N ARG A 23 18.30 -6.62 -6.79
CA ARG A 23 18.58 -5.20 -6.58
C ARG A 23 18.13 -4.38 -7.78
N LYS A 24 18.24 -4.83 -9.04
CA LYS A 24 17.64 -4.15 -10.21
C LYS A 24 16.11 -4.22 -10.24
N VAL A 25 15.47 -5.25 -9.71
CA VAL A 25 14.01 -5.25 -9.52
C VAL A 25 13.60 -4.24 -8.43
N GLU A 26 14.49 -3.98 -7.47
CA GLU A 26 14.34 -2.99 -6.40
C GLU A 26 14.87 -1.58 -6.78
N SER A 27 15.75 -1.47 -7.79
CA SER A 27 16.54 -0.29 -8.16
C SER A 27 16.42 0.13 -9.63
N GLU A 28 15.66 -0.59 -10.47
CA GLU A 28 14.85 0.10 -11.44
C GLU A 28 13.94 0.99 -10.59
N PRO A 29 14.11 2.32 -10.59
CA PRO A 29 13.09 3.16 -10.00
C PRO A 29 11.83 2.75 -10.73
N SER A 30 10.86 2.11 -10.06
CA SER A 30 9.53 1.92 -10.63
C SER A 30 9.01 3.32 -10.89
N SER A 31 9.30 3.77 -12.12
CA SER A 31 9.45 5.14 -12.57
C SER A 31 8.62 6.12 -11.74
N ASN A 32 9.18 6.76 -10.69
CA ASN A 32 8.57 7.91 -10.02
C ASN A 32 7.03 7.89 -10.02
N SER A 33 6.43 6.75 -9.62
CA SER A 33 5.14 6.36 -10.20
C SER A 33 4.02 7.10 -9.51
N SER A 34 3.79 8.33 -9.97
CA SER A 34 2.64 9.15 -9.61
C SER A 34 1.35 8.34 -9.77
N LEU A 35 1.33 7.38 -10.71
CA LEU A 35 0.27 6.39 -10.89
C LEU A 35 0.16 5.43 -9.69
N GLY A 36 1.24 4.77 -9.27
CA GLY A 36 1.23 3.84 -8.14
C GLY A 36 0.86 4.53 -6.83
N MET A 37 1.33 5.77 -6.65
CA MET A 37 0.95 6.58 -5.50
C MET A 37 -0.53 7.00 -5.56
N ALA A 38 -1.03 7.40 -6.73
CA ALA A 38 -2.45 7.69 -6.93
C ALA A 38 -3.33 6.46 -6.69
N MET A 39 -2.90 5.27 -7.14
CA MET A 39 -3.59 4.01 -6.88
C MET A 39 -3.62 3.66 -5.39
N LYS A 40 -2.51 3.84 -4.67
CA LYS A 40 -2.46 3.65 -3.21
C LYS A 40 -3.44 4.59 -2.51
N LEU A 41 -3.34 5.89 -2.80
CA LEU A 41 -4.20 6.92 -2.20
C LEU A 41 -5.68 6.67 -2.49
N SER A 42 -6.04 6.30 -3.72
CA SER A 42 -7.42 5.98 -4.08
C SER A 42 -7.90 4.70 -3.39
N SER A 43 -7.07 3.65 -3.35
CA SER A 43 -7.42 2.39 -2.67
C SER A 43 -7.60 2.56 -1.17
N GLU A 44 -6.77 3.38 -0.51
CA GLU A 44 -6.89 3.68 0.92
C GLU A 44 -8.18 4.45 1.21
N MET A 45 -8.53 5.42 0.36
CA MET A 45 -9.80 6.15 0.49
C MET A 45 -11.00 5.21 0.32
N VAL A 46 -11.01 4.39 -0.73
CA VAL A 46 -12.11 3.45 -1.01
C VAL A 46 -12.22 2.42 0.10
N ALA A 47 -11.11 1.88 0.58
CA ALA A 47 -11.09 0.91 1.67
C ALA A 47 -11.65 1.50 2.97
N ALA A 48 -11.27 2.72 3.33
CA ALA A 48 -11.77 3.39 4.54
C ALA A 48 -13.31 3.58 4.48
N VAL A 49 -13.82 4.08 3.36
CA VAL A 49 -15.27 4.27 3.15
C VAL A 49 -15.99 2.92 3.15
N PHE A 50 -15.45 1.92 2.45
CA PHE A 50 -16.05 0.59 2.35
C PHE A 50 -16.16 -0.09 3.72
N VAL A 51 -15.08 -0.11 4.49
CA VAL A 51 -15.07 -0.69 5.84
C VAL A 51 -16.03 0.04 6.77
N ALA A 52 -16.04 1.38 6.77
CA ALA A 52 -16.95 2.17 7.60
C ALA A 52 -18.43 1.93 7.22
N SER A 53 -18.72 1.84 5.91
CA SER A 53 -20.08 1.58 5.40
C SER A 53 -20.55 0.16 5.74
N LEU A 54 -19.67 -0.83 5.63
CA LEU A 54 -19.98 -2.20 6.06
C LEU A 54 -20.31 -2.24 7.55
N ILE A 55 -19.45 -1.64 8.38
CA ILE A 55 -19.67 -1.57 9.84
C ILE A 55 -21.00 -0.87 10.13
N GLY A 56 -21.27 0.27 9.51
CA GLY A 56 -22.52 1.00 9.67
C GLY A 56 -23.76 0.21 9.24
N TYR A 57 -23.68 -0.52 8.13
CA TYR A 57 -24.77 -1.40 7.69
C TYR A 57 -25.06 -2.52 8.71
N TYR A 58 -24.02 -3.19 9.22
CA TYR A 58 -24.21 -4.24 10.23
C TYR A 58 -24.72 -3.68 11.56
N LEU A 59 -24.28 -2.49 11.95
CA LEU A 59 -24.80 -1.77 13.11
C LEU A 59 -26.27 -1.41 12.95
N ASP A 60 -26.66 -0.85 11.80
CA ASP A 60 -28.05 -0.53 11.52
C ASP A 60 -28.94 -1.78 11.56
N LYS A 61 -28.44 -2.90 11.02
CA LYS A 61 -29.15 -4.19 11.08
C LYS A 61 -29.24 -4.77 12.49
N TRP A 62 -28.21 -4.59 13.31
CA TRP A 62 -28.20 -5.15 14.66
C TRP A 62 -29.06 -4.35 15.64
N LEU A 63 -29.10 -3.02 15.47
CA LEU A 63 -29.88 -2.11 16.31
C LEU A 63 -31.29 -1.84 15.77
N GLU A 64 -31.66 -2.49 14.65
CA GLU A 64 -32.90 -2.24 13.91
C GLU A 64 -33.15 -0.76 13.61
N THR A 65 -32.07 0.01 13.46
CA THR A 65 -32.16 1.41 13.08
C THR A 65 -32.38 1.54 11.58
N GLU A 66 -33.10 2.59 11.20
CA GLU A 66 -33.01 3.16 9.85
C GLU A 66 -31.54 3.45 9.49
N PRO A 67 -31.15 3.69 8.21
CA PRO A 67 -29.75 3.72 7.76
C PRO A 67 -28.91 4.91 8.28
N PHE A 68 -29.08 5.27 9.56
CA PHE A 68 -28.53 6.40 10.25
C PHE A 68 -27.07 6.17 10.58
N PHE A 69 -26.70 5.01 11.13
CA PHE A 69 -25.29 4.72 11.41
C PHE A 69 -24.49 4.53 10.13
N LEU A 70 -25.07 3.91 9.09
CA LEU A 70 -24.46 3.83 7.77
C LEU A 70 -24.16 5.21 7.22
N ILE A 71 -25.13 6.13 7.22
CA ILE A 71 -24.92 7.50 6.71
C ILE A 71 -23.84 8.21 7.53
N PHE A 72 -23.92 8.15 8.87
CA PHE A 72 -22.95 8.79 9.75
C PHE A 72 -21.53 8.24 9.55
N LEU A 73 -21.37 6.92 9.55
CA LEU A 73 -20.08 6.26 9.39
C LEU A 73 -19.53 6.38 7.97
N PHE A 74 -20.38 6.46 6.95
CA PHE A 74 -19.95 6.76 5.58
C PHE A 74 -19.20 8.08 5.52
N PHE A 75 -19.77 9.16 6.08
CA PHE A 75 -19.09 10.46 6.13
C PHE A 75 -17.82 10.41 6.98
N LEU A 76 -17.84 9.71 8.10
CA LEU A 76 -16.66 9.55 8.94
C LEU A 76 -15.52 8.80 8.21
N GLY A 77 -15.86 7.75 7.46
CA GLY A 77 -14.94 7.01 6.60
C GLY A 77 -14.38 7.89 5.49
N ALA A 78 -15.23 8.70 4.85
CA ALA A 78 -14.81 9.65 3.81
C ALA A 78 -13.84 10.72 4.36
N VAL A 79 -14.17 11.33 5.51
CA VAL A 79 -13.30 12.30 6.19
C VAL A 79 -11.96 11.66 6.53
N THR A 80 -11.96 10.45 7.09
CA THR A 80 -10.74 9.71 7.43
C THR A 80 -9.88 9.43 6.19
N GLY A 81 -10.50 8.96 5.10
CA GLY A 81 -9.83 8.71 3.83
C GLY A 81 -9.19 9.98 3.25
N ILE A 82 -9.94 11.09 3.21
CA ILE A 82 -9.43 12.39 2.72
C ILE A 82 -8.27 12.89 3.60
N LEU A 83 -8.39 12.81 4.92
CA LEU A 83 -7.33 13.23 5.84
C LEU A 83 -6.04 12.43 5.61
N ASN A 84 -6.14 11.14 5.33
CA ASN A 84 -4.99 10.29 5.04
C ASN A 84 -4.30 10.68 3.71
N VAL A 85 -5.10 10.96 2.69
CA VAL A 85 -4.61 11.43 1.37
C VAL A 85 -3.89 12.77 1.52
N VAL A 86 -4.52 13.74 2.17
CA VAL A 86 -3.95 15.09 2.36
C VAL A 86 -2.66 15.05 3.18
N ARG A 87 -2.59 14.23 4.23
CA ARG A 87 -1.36 14.06 5.02
C ARG A 87 -0.24 13.50 4.16
N THR A 88 -0.53 12.46 3.39
CA THR A 88 0.43 11.84 2.48
C THR A 88 0.93 12.84 1.45
N SER A 89 0.05 13.61 0.80
CA SER A 89 0.45 14.66 -0.14
C SER A 89 1.30 15.76 0.51
N LYS A 90 1.03 16.13 1.76
CA LYS A 90 1.82 17.12 2.50
C LYS A 90 3.20 16.61 2.88
N MET A 91 3.35 15.32 3.20
CA MET A 91 4.66 14.73 3.50
C MET A 91 5.56 14.71 2.26
N ILE A 92 5.01 14.41 1.08
CA ILE A 92 5.76 14.41 -0.18
C ILE A 92 6.27 15.82 -0.55
N ASN A 93 5.50 16.86 -0.24
CA ASN A 93 5.88 18.26 -0.55
C ASN A 93 6.81 18.90 0.50
N LYS A 94 7.18 18.17 1.57
CA LYS A 94 8.03 18.69 2.65
C LYS A 94 9.48 18.22 2.54
N GLU A 95 9.80 17.37 1.57
CA GLU A 95 11.16 17.07 1.10
C GLU A 95 11.53 17.99 -0.07
#